data_AF-A0A521G699-F1
#
_entry.id   AF-A0A521G699-F1
#
_cell.length_a   1.000
_cell.length_b   1.000
_cell.length_c   1.000
_cell.angle_alpha   90.00
_cell.angle_beta   90.00
_cell.angle_gamma   90.00
#
_symmetry.space_group_name_H-M   'P 1'
#
loop_
_entity.id
_entity.type
_entity.pdbx_description
1 polymer ?
#
loop_
_entity_poly.entity_id
_entity_poly.type
_entity_poly.pdbx_seq_one_letter_code
_entity_poly.pdbx_strand_id
1 'polypeptide(L)'
;MPQPQITLQAPELDEILTRPPASLVQWGITLLFGLGLLLGAASWFIRYPDVVRGRILITTEQPPVRVYSRATGRLVHLLVSDTVTVAAGQAVAEIENTTHLENVPIVRALSRQVLQGLRGGAQNIPWPDPTLTFGDLQPEINNLIRQYTEYRRLLTDSFQHQQLALLDRQIADYGRLVAVNETQAAINGQEFANVEHTYQTNRKLYEDKIFSRLDFLKEENTYLAKKKETESYRRTAIENSLTLSEREKHPRRRTVTNAAPRHTGETGYPRNGYPAVD
;
A
#
# COMPACT_ATOMS: atom_id res chain seq x y z
N MET A 1 -49.60 -81.52 136.26
CA MET A 1 -48.32 -80.93 136.68
C MET A 1 -47.63 -80.32 135.44
N PRO A 2 -46.87 -79.23 135.63
CA PRO A 2 -46.40 -78.26 134.61
C PRO A 2 -45.11 -78.76 133.90
N GLN A 3 -44.54 -78.20 132.83
CA GLN A 3 -44.12 -76.82 132.51
C GLN A 3 -43.98 -76.65 130.97
N PRO A 4 -44.10 -75.41 130.45
CA PRO A 4 -43.97 -75.06 129.03
C PRO A 4 -42.54 -74.68 128.63
N GLN A 5 -42.14 -74.84 127.37
CA GLN A 5 -40.90 -74.24 126.82
C GLN A 5 -41.09 -73.72 125.38
N ILE A 6 -41.58 -72.47 125.34
CA ILE A 6 -41.09 -71.29 124.62
C ILE A 6 -40.46 -71.49 123.22
N THR A 7 -41.22 -70.98 122.25
CA THR A 7 -40.91 -70.59 120.87
C THR A 7 -39.85 -69.50 120.78
N LEU A 8 -39.02 -69.50 119.73
CA LEU A 8 -38.53 -68.31 119.02
C LEU A 8 -37.89 -68.72 117.68
N GLN A 9 -38.64 -68.59 116.59
CA GLN A 9 -38.11 -68.42 115.25
C GLN A 9 -37.83 -66.92 115.07
N ALA A 10 -36.63 -66.54 114.63
CA ALA A 10 -36.28 -65.17 114.29
C ALA A 10 -35.66 -65.13 112.87
N PRO A 11 -36.48 -64.90 111.83
CA PRO A 11 -36.03 -64.54 110.49
C PRO A 11 -36.12 -63.01 110.32
N GLU A 12 -35.35 -62.24 111.07
CA GLU A 12 -35.40 -60.76 110.99
C GLU A 12 -34.03 -60.09 111.19
N LEU A 13 -32.95 -60.66 110.63
CA LEU A 13 -31.64 -59.98 110.64
C LEU A 13 -31.04 -59.64 109.27
N ASP A 14 -31.62 -60.11 108.16
CA ASP A 14 -31.08 -59.85 106.82
C ASP A 14 -31.71 -58.67 106.06
N GLU A 15 -32.74 -58.00 106.61
CA GLU A 15 -33.42 -56.90 105.89
C GLU A 15 -32.88 -55.50 106.20
N ILE A 16 -31.91 -55.38 107.13
CA ILE A 16 -31.38 -54.08 107.60
C ILE A 16 -30.10 -53.66 106.87
N LEU A 17 -29.45 -54.55 106.10
CA LEU A 17 -28.16 -54.23 105.45
C LEU A 17 -28.24 -53.80 103.98
N THR A 18 -29.43 -53.77 103.36
CA THR A 18 -29.55 -53.52 101.90
C THR A 18 -30.29 -52.24 101.52
N ARG A 19 -30.62 -51.35 102.48
CA ARG A 19 -31.20 -50.04 102.17
C ARG A 19 -30.15 -48.94 102.33
N PRO A 20 -29.47 -48.51 101.25
CA PRO A 20 -28.62 -47.33 101.33
C PRO A 20 -29.47 -46.14 101.82
N PRO A 21 -28.97 -45.32 102.74
CA PRO A 21 -29.75 -44.25 103.35
C PRO A 21 -30.24 -43.28 102.26
N ALA A 22 -31.54 -42.97 102.29
CA ALA A 22 -32.18 -42.10 101.28
C ALA A 22 -31.47 -40.75 101.12
N SER A 23 -30.87 -40.24 102.20
CA SER A 23 -30.07 -39.02 102.19
C SER A 23 -28.87 -39.11 101.24
N LEU A 24 -28.13 -40.22 101.21
CA LEU A 24 -26.96 -40.37 100.34
C LEU A 24 -27.33 -40.30 98.85
N VAL A 25 -28.47 -40.90 98.49
CA VAL A 25 -28.99 -40.90 97.11
C VAL A 25 -29.44 -39.50 96.70
N GLN A 26 -30.11 -38.78 97.61
CA GLN A 26 -30.56 -37.40 97.37
C GLN A 26 -29.39 -36.41 97.24
N TRP A 27 -28.35 -36.53 98.07
CA TRP A 27 -27.15 -35.71 97.94
C TRP A 27 -26.36 -36.03 96.65
N GLY A 28 -26.30 -37.32 96.27
CA GLY A 28 -25.66 -37.74 95.02
C GLY A 28 -26.33 -37.17 93.77
N ILE A 29 -27.66 -37.23 93.68
CA ILE A 29 -28.38 -36.70 92.51
C ILE A 29 -28.32 -35.17 92.44
N THR A 30 -28.33 -34.50 93.60
CA THR A 30 -28.18 -33.03 93.66
C THR A 30 -26.80 -32.59 93.20
N LEU A 31 -25.75 -33.34 93.57
CA LEU A 31 -24.38 -33.10 93.11
C LEU A 31 -24.24 -33.32 91.59
N LEU A 32 -24.79 -34.41 91.06
CA LEU A 32 -24.79 -34.72 89.62
C LEU A 32 -25.56 -33.66 88.82
N PHE A 33 -26.73 -33.23 89.31
CA PHE A 33 -27.51 -32.18 88.69
C PHE A 33 -26.76 -30.84 88.70
N GLY A 34 -26.15 -30.47 89.82
CA GLY A 34 -25.31 -29.27 89.94
C GLY A 34 -24.11 -29.31 88.99
N LEU A 35 -23.46 -30.45 88.84
CA LEU A 35 -22.35 -30.63 87.89
C LEU A 35 -22.80 -30.46 86.44
N GLY A 36 -23.95 -31.03 86.07
CA GLY A 36 -24.53 -30.85 84.73
C GLY A 36 -24.90 -29.39 84.43
N LEU A 37 -25.49 -28.70 85.42
CA LEU A 37 -25.84 -27.28 85.31
C LEU A 37 -24.59 -26.41 85.19
N LEU A 38 -23.53 -26.73 85.92
CA LEU A 38 -22.24 -26.05 85.85
C LEU A 38 -21.59 -26.23 84.47
N LEU A 39 -21.59 -27.44 83.91
CA LEU A 39 -21.07 -27.69 82.56
C LEU A 39 -21.89 -26.96 81.49
N GLY A 40 -23.23 -26.93 81.61
CA GLY A 40 -24.11 -26.19 80.71
C GLY A 40 -23.86 -24.67 80.79
N ALA A 41 -23.75 -24.12 81.99
CA ALA A 41 -23.44 -22.71 82.21
C ALA A 41 -22.05 -22.35 81.69
N ALA A 42 -21.04 -23.22 81.90
CA ALA A 42 -19.70 -23.05 81.38
C ALA A 42 -19.66 -23.07 79.85
N SER A 43 -20.41 -23.98 79.21
CA SER A 43 -20.50 -24.04 77.75
C SER A 43 -21.25 -22.84 77.15
N TRP A 44 -22.22 -22.27 77.87
CA TRP A 44 -22.86 -21.01 77.42
C TRP A 44 -21.87 -19.86 77.57
N PHE A 45 -21.22 -19.73 78.72
CA PHE A 45 -20.32 -18.61 78.98
C PHE A 45 -19.08 -18.63 78.09
N ILE A 46 -18.56 -19.81 77.76
CA ILE A 46 -17.41 -19.99 76.86
C ILE A 46 -17.90 -20.04 75.41
N ARG A 47 -18.18 -18.86 74.84
CA ARG A 47 -18.31 -18.68 73.39
C ARG A 47 -16.94 -18.88 72.74
N TYR A 48 -16.77 -19.93 71.94
CA TYR A 48 -15.56 -20.12 71.14
C TYR A 48 -15.68 -19.32 69.84
N PRO A 49 -14.87 -18.26 69.63
CA PRO A 49 -14.88 -17.54 68.37
C PRO A 49 -14.07 -18.34 67.35
N ASP A 50 -14.77 -19.07 66.49
CA ASP A 50 -14.12 -19.75 65.37
C ASP A 50 -13.74 -18.71 64.30
N VAL A 51 -12.47 -18.32 64.29
CA VAL A 51 -11.91 -17.35 63.33
C VAL A 51 -11.15 -18.09 62.24
N VAL A 52 -11.79 -18.25 61.08
CA VAL A 52 -11.17 -18.83 59.89
C VAL A 52 -10.21 -17.81 59.27
N ARG A 53 -8.91 -18.02 59.47
CA ARG A 53 -7.87 -17.19 58.84
C ARG A 53 -7.67 -17.62 57.38
N GLY A 54 -8.23 -16.84 56.46
CA GLY A 54 -8.02 -16.99 55.02
C GLY A 54 -7.08 -15.92 54.46
N ARG A 55 -6.38 -16.22 53.36
CA ARG A 55 -5.66 -15.22 52.56
C ARG A 55 -6.62 -14.62 51.55
N ILE A 56 -6.84 -13.31 51.62
CA ILE A 56 -7.63 -12.56 50.63
C ILE A 56 -6.65 -11.89 49.68
N LEU A 57 -6.79 -12.14 48.38
CA LEU A 57 -6.04 -11.45 47.34
C LEU A 57 -6.91 -10.30 46.81
N ILE A 58 -6.49 -9.07 47.08
CA ILE A 58 -7.11 -7.88 46.50
C ILE A 58 -6.48 -7.66 45.11
N THR A 59 -7.26 -7.83 44.06
CA THR A 59 -6.85 -7.59 42.66
C THR A 59 -7.66 -6.45 42.06
N THR A 60 -7.11 -5.79 41.04
CA THR A 60 -7.80 -4.74 40.29
C THR A 60 -8.93 -5.32 39.41
N GLU A 61 -10.00 -4.56 39.18
CA GLU A 61 -11.12 -4.98 38.30
C GLU A 61 -10.68 -5.13 36.85
N GLN A 62 -9.77 -4.26 36.39
CA GLN A 62 -9.14 -4.36 35.10
C GLN A 62 -7.71 -4.89 35.28
N PRO A 63 -7.37 -6.05 34.71
CA PRO A 63 -6.03 -6.58 34.81
C PRO A 63 -5.05 -5.67 34.04
N PRO A 64 -3.81 -5.52 34.51
CA PRO A 64 -2.81 -4.74 33.80
C PRO A 64 -2.51 -5.37 32.43
N VAL A 65 -2.66 -4.59 31.36
CA VAL A 65 -2.33 -5.02 30.00
C VAL A 65 -0.90 -4.61 29.68
N ARG A 66 -0.09 -5.58 29.24
CA ARG A 66 1.24 -5.28 28.70
C ARG A 66 1.10 -4.67 27.31
N VAL A 67 1.61 -3.47 27.14
CA VAL A 67 1.67 -2.79 25.83
C VAL A 67 2.96 -3.21 25.14
N TYR A 68 2.82 -3.78 23.94
CA TYR A 68 3.95 -4.18 23.09
C TYR A 68 4.07 -3.24 21.90
N SER A 69 5.30 -2.93 21.47
CA SER A 69 5.50 -2.24 20.21
C SER A 69 5.15 -3.19 19.05
N ARG A 70 4.54 -2.64 18.00
CA ARG A 70 4.25 -3.41 16.77
C ARG A 70 5.46 -3.53 15.84
N ALA A 71 6.50 -2.72 16.08
CA ALA A 71 7.73 -2.68 15.32
C ALA A 71 8.92 -2.93 16.26
N THR A 72 9.93 -3.64 15.75
CA THR A 72 11.19 -3.89 16.45
C THR A 72 12.09 -2.65 16.30
N GLY A 73 12.66 -2.16 17.39
CA GLY A 73 13.56 -1.01 17.37
C GLY A 73 14.20 -0.76 18.74
N ARG A 74 15.25 0.04 18.78
CA ARG A 74 15.89 0.46 20.04
C ARG A 74 15.00 1.51 20.73
N LEU A 75 14.76 1.37 22.03
CA LEU A 75 14.08 2.43 22.78
C LEU A 75 15.00 3.66 22.87
N VAL A 76 14.53 4.82 22.42
CA VAL A 76 15.30 6.08 22.43
C VAL A 76 14.90 6.92 23.64
N HIS A 77 13.61 7.20 23.79
CA HIS A 77 13.09 8.00 24.90
C HIS A 77 11.85 7.35 25.53
N LEU A 78 11.74 7.46 26.86
CA LEU A 78 10.51 7.22 27.58
C LEU A 78 9.85 8.58 27.82
N LEU A 79 8.67 8.80 27.22
CA LEU A 79 8.00 10.11 27.23
C LEU A 79 7.15 10.33 28.49
N VAL A 80 6.95 9.27 29.29
CA VAL A 80 6.19 9.30 30.54
C VAL A 80 7.02 8.72 31.67
N SER A 81 6.79 9.22 32.88
CA SER A 81 7.38 8.68 34.10
C SER A 81 6.57 7.51 34.64
N ASP A 82 7.19 6.73 35.54
CA ASP A 82 6.51 5.62 36.20
C ASP A 82 5.28 6.11 36.99
N THR A 83 4.25 5.27 37.08
CA THR A 83 2.98 5.51 37.80
C THR A 83 2.09 6.66 37.28
N VAL A 84 2.38 7.22 36.10
CA VAL A 84 1.57 8.30 35.51
C VAL A 84 0.32 7.77 34.80
N THR A 85 -0.81 8.47 34.96
CA THR A 85 -2.04 8.19 34.21
C THR A 85 -1.91 8.68 32.76
N VAL A 86 -2.20 7.81 31.80
CA VAL A 86 -2.13 8.13 30.36
C VAL A 86 -3.50 8.02 29.70
N ALA A 87 -3.75 8.87 28.71
CA ALA A 87 -4.95 8.80 27.88
C ALA A 87 -4.78 7.84 26.69
N ALA A 88 -5.89 7.31 26.17
CA ALA A 88 -5.86 6.50 24.96
C ALA A 88 -5.28 7.29 23.77
N GLY A 89 -4.26 6.73 23.12
CA GLY A 89 -3.56 7.37 22.00
C GLY A 89 -2.44 8.34 22.38
N GLN A 90 -2.18 8.55 23.68
CA GLN A 90 -1.04 9.32 24.14
C GLN A 90 0.28 8.57 23.84
N ALA A 91 1.29 9.29 23.36
CA ALA A 91 2.61 8.72 23.14
C ALA A 91 3.32 8.45 24.48
N VAL A 92 3.73 7.19 24.72
CA VAL A 92 4.32 6.71 25.98
C VAL A 92 5.84 6.54 25.85
N ALA A 93 6.31 6.16 24.66
CA ALA A 93 7.70 5.85 24.39
C ALA A 93 8.01 6.14 22.92
N GLU A 94 9.25 6.54 22.65
CA GLU A 94 9.82 6.73 21.32
C GLU A 94 10.82 5.61 21.05
N ILE A 95 10.55 4.82 20.01
CA ILE A 95 11.50 3.86 19.47
C ILE A 95 12.28 4.50 18.32
N GLU A 96 13.48 3.99 18.07
CA GLU A 96 14.36 4.47 17.01
C GLU A 96 13.63 4.39 15.68
N ASN A 97 13.28 5.57 15.17
CA ASN A 97 12.65 5.76 13.89
C ASN A 97 13.68 6.45 13.00
N THR A 98 13.82 5.97 11.77
CA THR A 98 14.70 6.60 10.78
C THR A 98 14.19 7.99 10.40
N THR A 99 12.90 8.26 10.59
CA THR A 99 12.29 9.59 10.46
C THR A 99 12.17 10.24 11.84
N HIS A 100 12.90 11.34 12.07
CA HIS A 100 12.69 12.17 13.26
C HIS A 100 11.21 12.63 13.33
N LEU A 101 10.57 12.49 14.49
CA LEU A 101 9.17 12.85 14.71
C LEU A 101 8.87 14.30 14.27
N GLU A 102 9.87 15.17 14.41
CA GLU A 102 9.89 16.58 14.02
C GLU A 102 9.61 16.82 12.53
N ASN A 103 9.91 15.86 11.66
CA ASN A 103 9.79 16.00 10.20
C ASN A 103 8.41 15.55 9.67
N VAL A 104 7.59 14.87 10.49
CA VAL A 104 6.25 14.39 10.10
C VAL A 104 5.29 15.53 9.69
N PRO A 105 5.23 16.68 10.40
CA PRO A 105 4.40 17.81 9.99
C PRO A 105 4.79 18.40 8.63
N ILE A 106 6.10 18.40 8.31
CA ILE A 106 6.65 18.93 7.05
C ILE A 106 6.14 18.10 5.87
N VAL A 107 6.20 16.77 5.97
CA VAL A 107 5.69 15.86 4.92
C VAL A 107 4.19 16.07 4.70
N ARG A 108 3.41 16.26 5.77
CA ARG A 108 1.96 16.52 5.69
C ARG A 108 1.64 17.89 5.08
N ALA A 109 2.48 18.89 5.31
CA ALA A 109 2.34 20.19 4.65
C ALA A 109 2.66 20.08 3.15
N LEU A 110 3.76 19.40 2.81
CA LEU A 110 4.22 19.19 1.43
C LEU A 110 3.17 18.46 0.59
N SER A 111 2.58 17.38 1.10
CA SER A 111 1.56 16.63 0.35
C SER A 111 0.33 17.48 0.05
N ARG A 112 -0.12 18.31 0.99
CA ARG A 112 -1.24 19.25 0.78
C ARG A 112 -0.88 20.33 -0.23
N GLN A 113 0.32 20.90 -0.16
CA GLN A 113 0.80 21.90 -1.11
C GLN A 113 0.89 21.33 -2.53
N VAL A 114 1.40 20.11 -2.69
CA VAL A 114 1.44 19.42 -3.99
C VAL A 114 0.04 19.20 -4.54
N LEU A 115 -0.89 18.68 -3.74
CA LEU A 115 -2.27 18.46 -4.19
C LEU A 115 -2.98 19.76 -4.57
N GLN A 116 -2.75 20.84 -3.83
CA GLN A 116 -3.30 22.15 -4.16
C GLN A 116 -2.65 22.74 -5.42
N GLY A 117 -1.33 22.64 -5.57
CA GLY A 117 -0.59 23.11 -6.74
C GLY A 117 -1.00 22.39 -8.03
N LEU A 118 -1.32 21.10 -7.94
CA LEU A 118 -1.84 20.30 -9.06
C LEU A 118 -3.28 20.70 -9.44
N ARG A 119 -4.13 21.09 -8.48
CA ARG A 119 -5.52 21.48 -8.74
C ARG A 119 -5.68 22.93 -9.21
N GLY A 120 -4.84 23.83 -8.69
CA GLY A 120 -4.95 25.29 -8.92
C GLY A 120 -4.16 25.83 -10.11
N GLY A 121 -3.39 24.98 -10.80
CA GLY A 121 -2.50 25.41 -11.87
C GLY A 121 -1.18 25.99 -11.33
N ALA A 122 -0.12 25.19 -11.47
CA ALA A 122 1.29 25.57 -11.45
C ALA A 122 1.75 26.69 -10.49
N GLN A 123 1.54 26.53 -9.18
CA GLN A 123 2.31 27.29 -8.19
C GLN A 123 3.69 26.65 -7.98
N ASN A 124 4.73 27.48 -7.78
CA ASN A 124 6.06 26.97 -7.46
C ASN A 124 6.04 26.44 -6.02
N ILE A 125 6.14 25.12 -5.86
CA ILE A 125 6.15 24.49 -4.54
C ILE A 125 7.53 24.69 -3.91
N PRO A 126 7.63 25.31 -2.72
CA PRO A 126 8.89 25.39 -2.00
C PRO A 126 9.26 24.01 -1.51
N TRP A 127 10.32 23.44 -2.07
CA TRP A 127 10.83 22.14 -1.63
C TRP A 127 11.58 22.26 -0.30
N PRO A 128 11.49 21.25 0.58
CA PRO A 128 12.29 21.21 1.80
C PRO A 128 13.80 21.26 1.49
N ASP A 129 14.59 21.75 2.43
CA ASP A 129 16.04 21.78 2.34
C ASP A 129 16.59 20.36 2.04
N PRO A 130 17.50 20.19 1.06
CA PRO A 130 18.13 18.89 0.74
C PRO A 130 18.87 18.24 1.92
N THR A 131 19.24 19.00 2.94
CA THR A 131 19.88 18.50 4.16
C THR A 131 18.90 17.82 5.12
N LEU A 132 17.59 18.01 4.92
CA LEU A 132 16.56 17.41 5.75
C LEU A 132 16.39 15.93 5.38
N THR A 133 16.61 15.04 6.36
CA THR A 133 16.45 13.61 6.17
C THR A 133 15.06 13.16 6.62
N PHE A 134 14.39 12.42 5.74
CA PHE A 134 13.06 11.86 6.01
C PHE A 134 13.10 10.37 6.38
N GLY A 135 14.29 9.83 6.62
CA GLY A 135 14.46 8.42 6.97
C GLY A 135 13.91 7.49 5.89
N ASP A 136 13.03 6.59 6.30
CA ASP A 136 12.39 5.61 5.42
C ASP A 136 11.53 6.24 4.32
N LEU A 137 11.05 7.48 4.52
CA LEU A 137 10.24 8.20 3.52
C LEU A 137 11.06 8.96 2.48
N GLN A 138 12.40 8.95 2.61
CA GLN A 138 13.29 9.64 1.68
C GLN A 138 13.14 9.18 0.23
N PRO A 139 13.03 7.87 -0.09
CA PRO A 139 12.84 7.40 -1.47
C PRO A 139 11.56 7.96 -2.11
N GLU A 140 10.46 7.98 -1.37
CA GLU A 140 9.15 8.46 -1.82
C GLU A 140 9.17 9.97 -2.07
N ILE A 141 9.78 10.74 -1.16
CA ILE A 141 9.92 12.19 -1.31
C ILE A 141 10.82 12.53 -2.49
N ASN A 142 11.94 11.83 -2.64
CA ASN A 142 12.82 12.00 -3.80
C ASN A 142 12.07 11.67 -5.10
N ASN A 143 11.23 10.64 -5.10
CA ASN A 143 10.42 10.31 -6.26
C ASN A 143 9.39 11.40 -6.58
N LEU A 144 8.72 11.94 -5.55
CA LEU A 144 7.77 13.03 -5.70
C LEU A 144 8.42 14.29 -6.29
N ILE A 145 9.60 14.67 -5.78
CA ILE A 145 10.39 15.80 -6.29
C ILE A 145 10.73 15.58 -7.77
N ARG A 146 11.23 14.39 -8.14
CA ARG A 146 11.55 14.07 -9.54
C ARG A 146 10.32 14.17 -10.44
N GLN A 147 9.19 13.56 -10.04
CA GLN A 147 7.98 13.54 -10.84
C GLN A 147 7.39 14.95 -11.03
N TYR A 148 7.36 15.77 -9.98
CA TYR A 148 6.93 17.15 -10.09
C TYR A 148 7.87 17.99 -10.95
N THR A 149 9.18 17.80 -10.80
CA THR A 149 10.17 18.51 -11.62
C THR A 149 9.98 18.18 -13.10
N GLU A 150 9.77 16.90 -13.43
CA GLU A 150 9.46 16.48 -14.80
C GLU A 150 8.14 17.06 -15.30
N TYR A 151 7.08 17.04 -14.49
CA TYR A 151 5.80 17.68 -14.83
C TYR A 151 5.96 19.19 -15.13
N ARG A 152 6.69 19.92 -14.27
CA ARG A 152 6.97 21.35 -14.47
C ARG A 152 7.78 21.59 -15.73
N ARG A 153 8.77 20.72 -15.99
CA ARG A 153 9.53 20.74 -17.25
C ARG A 153 8.58 20.58 -18.42
N LEU A 154 7.74 19.55 -18.45
CA LEU A 154 6.76 19.33 -19.54
C LEU A 154 5.83 20.53 -19.77
N LEU A 155 5.45 21.27 -18.72
CA LEU A 155 4.61 22.47 -18.85
C LEU A 155 5.34 23.73 -19.32
N THR A 156 6.61 23.90 -18.92
CA THR A 156 7.35 25.15 -19.11
C THR A 156 8.33 25.06 -20.28
N ASP A 157 8.75 23.85 -20.63
CA ASP A 157 9.90 23.61 -21.47
C ASP A 157 9.54 23.84 -22.95
N SER A 158 9.95 25.01 -23.43
CA SER A 158 10.00 25.37 -24.84
C SER A 158 10.76 24.35 -25.70
N PHE A 159 11.55 23.45 -25.09
CA PHE A 159 12.25 22.37 -25.80
C PHE A 159 11.29 21.49 -26.61
N GLN A 160 10.09 21.16 -26.10
CA GLN A 160 9.13 20.38 -26.90
C GLN A 160 8.64 21.17 -28.11
N HIS A 161 8.36 22.46 -27.93
CA HIS A 161 7.99 23.35 -29.03
C HIS A 161 9.13 23.56 -30.03
N GLN A 162 10.37 23.65 -29.57
CA GLN A 162 11.55 23.75 -30.42
C GLN A 162 11.80 22.45 -31.20
N GLN A 163 11.59 21.29 -30.58
CA GLN A 163 11.73 19.99 -31.24
C GLN A 163 10.63 19.78 -32.29
N LEU A 164 9.40 20.22 -32.00
CA LEU A 164 8.30 20.24 -32.99
C LEU A 164 8.62 21.19 -34.14
N ALA A 165 9.05 22.43 -33.85
CA ALA A 165 9.43 23.39 -34.87
C ALA A 165 10.60 22.91 -35.75
N LEU A 166 11.58 22.21 -35.17
CA LEU A 166 12.66 21.57 -35.92
C LEU A 166 12.13 20.46 -36.82
N LEU A 167 11.22 19.62 -36.32
CA LEU A 167 10.60 18.56 -37.11
C LEU A 167 9.77 19.13 -38.28
N ASP A 168 8.99 20.20 -38.04
CA ASP A 168 8.22 20.89 -39.07
C ASP A 168 9.13 21.48 -40.15
N ARG A 169 10.26 22.08 -39.76
CA ARG A 169 11.30 22.54 -40.71
C ARG A 169 11.85 21.38 -41.52
N GLN A 170 12.17 20.25 -40.90
CA GLN A 170 12.65 19.06 -41.61
C GLN A 170 11.60 18.54 -42.61
N ILE A 171 10.33 18.48 -42.24
CA ILE A 171 9.25 18.07 -43.16
C ILE A 171 9.18 19.04 -44.36
N ALA A 172 9.25 20.35 -44.11
CA ALA A 172 9.27 21.35 -45.18
C ALA A 172 10.50 21.21 -46.11
N ASP A 173 11.69 20.95 -45.54
CA ASP A 173 12.92 20.69 -46.30
C ASP A 173 12.79 19.45 -47.18
N TYR A 174 12.25 18.35 -46.65
CA TYR A 174 11.99 17.13 -47.41
C TYR A 174 10.94 17.36 -48.49
N GLY A 175 9.89 18.13 -48.23
CA GLY A 175 8.91 18.52 -49.25
C GLY A 175 9.55 19.27 -50.41
N ARG A 176 10.46 20.21 -50.13
CA ARG A 176 11.24 20.90 -51.16
C ARG A 176 12.14 19.93 -51.94
N LEU A 177 12.80 19.00 -51.25
CA LEU A 177 13.65 17.99 -51.88
C LEU A 177 12.86 17.07 -52.83
N VAL A 178 11.64 16.67 -52.44
CA VAL A 178 10.74 15.88 -53.31
C VAL A 178 10.43 16.67 -54.58
N ALA A 179 9.99 17.93 -54.46
CA ALA A 179 9.66 18.77 -55.61
C ALA A 179 10.85 18.96 -56.59
N VAL A 180 12.06 19.15 -56.05
CA VAL A 180 13.29 19.24 -56.87
C VAL A 180 13.55 17.93 -57.62
N ASN A 181 13.43 16.78 -56.94
CA ASN A 181 13.66 15.48 -57.57
C ASN A 181 12.59 15.11 -58.60
N GLU A 182 11.33 15.47 -58.37
CA GLU A 182 10.26 15.31 -59.36
C GLU A 182 10.54 16.13 -60.62
N THR A 183 11.00 17.37 -60.44
CA THR A 183 11.42 18.23 -61.56
C THR A 183 12.59 17.61 -62.33
N GLN A 184 13.61 17.10 -61.61
CA GLN A 184 14.75 16.43 -62.22
C GLN A 184 14.34 15.16 -62.99
N ALA A 185 13.43 14.37 -62.45
CA ALA A 185 12.88 13.19 -63.11
C ALA A 185 12.08 13.56 -64.38
N ALA A 186 11.32 14.66 -64.34
CA ALA A 186 10.59 15.15 -65.50
C ALA A 186 11.53 15.61 -66.63
N ILE A 187 12.58 16.38 -66.30
CA ILE A 187 13.61 16.81 -67.27
C ILE A 187 14.32 15.59 -67.86
N ASN A 188 14.75 14.65 -67.03
CA ASN A 188 15.40 13.44 -67.50
C ASN A 188 14.47 12.59 -68.39
N GLY A 189 13.17 12.56 -68.10
CA GLY A 189 12.17 11.92 -68.96
C GLY A 189 12.07 12.56 -70.35
N GLN A 190 12.20 13.88 -70.45
CA GLN A 190 12.27 14.58 -71.74
C GLN A 190 13.56 14.24 -72.50
N GLU A 191 14.71 14.25 -71.83
CA GLU A 191 15.98 13.86 -72.44
C GLU A 191 15.95 12.41 -72.93
N PHE A 192 15.35 11.50 -72.15
CA PHE A 192 15.16 10.11 -72.53
C PHE A 192 14.27 9.99 -73.78
N ALA A 193 13.17 10.76 -73.87
CA ALA A 193 12.32 10.77 -75.06
C ALA A 193 13.10 11.20 -76.32
N ASN A 194 14.00 12.16 -76.20
CA ASN A 194 14.87 12.60 -77.31
C ASN A 194 15.86 11.50 -77.74
N VAL A 195 16.48 10.81 -76.78
CA VAL A 195 17.41 9.69 -77.05
C VAL A 195 16.67 8.49 -77.63
N GLU A 196 15.48 8.15 -77.10
CA GLU A 196 14.62 7.09 -77.62
C GLU A 196 14.23 7.38 -79.08
N HIS A 197 13.83 8.62 -79.41
CA HIS A 197 13.51 9.00 -80.77
C HIS A 197 14.71 8.86 -81.73
N THR A 198 15.90 9.27 -81.26
CA THR A 198 17.15 9.14 -82.02
C THR A 198 17.50 7.67 -82.27
N TYR A 199 17.43 6.84 -81.22
CA TYR A 199 17.63 5.40 -81.32
C TYR A 199 16.66 4.74 -82.30
N GLN A 200 15.36 5.04 -82.21
CA GLN A 200 14.34 4.49 -83.11
C GLN A 200 14.55 4.90 -84.56
N THR A 201 15.01 6.14 -84.79
CA THR A 201 15.33 6.64 -86.13
C THR A 201 16.55 5.91 -86.70
N ASN A 202 17.64 5.84 -85.93
CA ASN A 202 18.88 5.18 -86.34
C ASN A 202 18.71 3.68 -86.49
N ARG A 203 17.79 3.06 -85.74
CA ARG A 203 17.41 1.66 -85.91
C ARG A 203 16.82 1.40 -87.31
N LYS A 204 15.90 2.25 -87.79
CA LYS A 204 15.33 2.13 -89.14
C LYS A 204 16.42 2.30 -90.21
N LEU A 205 17.30 3.29 -90.05
CA LEU A 205 18.42 3.51 -90.98
C LEU A 205 19.44 2.35 -91.00
N TYR A 206 19.61 1.67 -89.86
CA TYR A 206 20.41 0.45 -89.76
C TYR A 206 19.74 -0.73 -90.47
N GLU A 207 18.43 -0.91 -90.30
CA GLU A 207 17.63 -1.91 -91.01
C GLU A 207 17.69 -1.69 -92.53
N ASP A 208 17.68 -0.42 -92.98
CA ASP A 208 17.87 -0.01 -94.37
C ASP A 208 19.33 -0.09 -94.87
N LYS A 209 20.26 -0.58 -94.03
CA LYS A 209 21.71 -0.73 -94.31
C LYS A 209 22.46 0.58 -94.63
N ILE A 210 21.88 1.73 -94.28
CA ILE A 210 22.50 3.05 -94.45
C ILE A 210 23.41 3.38 -93.25
N PHE A 211 23.09 2.85 -92.07
CA PHE A 211 23.83 3.11 -90.84
C PHE A 211 24.83 1.97 -90.53
N SER A 212 26.02 2.31 -90.05
CA SER A 212 27.03 1.33 -89.66
C SER A 212 26.63 0.54 -88.42
N ARG A 213 26.94 -0.76 -88.38
CA ARG A 213 26.69 -1.61 -87.19
C ARG A 213 27.40 -1.08 -85.94
N LEU A 214 28.61 -0.56 -86.09
CA LEU A 214 29.38 -0.05 -84.95
C LEU A 214 28.71 1.19 -84.35
N ASP A 215 28.21 2.09 -85.21
CA ASP A 215 27.55 3.32 -84.77
C ASP A 215 26.17 3.01 -84.20
N PHE A 216 25.45 2.02 -84.75
CA PHE A 216 24.18 1.54 -84.17
C PHE A 216 24.38 1.01 -82.74
N LEU A 217 25.41 0.18 -82.50
CA LEU A 217 25.71 -0.34 -81.17
C LEU A 217 26.11 0.76 -80.18
N LYS A 218 26.78 1.82 -80.64
CA LYS A 218 27.06 2.99 -79.78
C LYS A 218 25.78 3.71 -79.39
N GLU A 219 24.89 3.94 -80.36
CA GLU A 219 23.58 4.57 -80.11
C GLU A 219 22.73 3.73 -79.14
N GLU A 220 22.70 2.41 -79.34
CA GLU A 220 22.00 1.48 -78.45
C GLU A 220 22.53 1.54 -77.02
N ASN A 221 23.86 1.61 -76.84
CA ASN A 221 24.46 1.76 -75.52
C ASN A 221 24.10 3.11 -74.88
N THR A 222 24.08 4.20 -75.65
CA THR A 222 23.63 5.53 -75.17
C THR A 222 22.18 5.49 -74.72
N TYR A 223 21.31 4.86 -75.52
CA TYR A 223 19.91 4.63 -75.18
C TYR A 223 19.74 3.83 -73.88
N LEU A 224 20.41 2.68 -73.77
CA LEU A 224 20.34 1.83 -72.58
C LEU A 224 20.91 2.52 -71.34
N ALA A 225 21.97 3.32 -71.49
CA ALA A 225 22.52 4.12 -70.41
C ALA A 225 21.50 5.16 -69.93
N LYS A 226 20.87 5.90 -70.86
CA LYS A 226 19.85 6.90 -70.51
C LYS A 226 18.62 6.26 -69.87
N LYS A 227 18.18 5.10 -70.37
CA LYS A 227 17.08 4.33 -69.78
C LYS A 227 17.36 3.95 -68.32
N LYS A 228 18.56 3.44 -68.03
CA LYS A 228 18.98 3.09 -66.65
C LYS A 228 19.01 4.32 -65.75
N GLU A 229 19.46 5.46 -66.28
CA GLU A 229 19.48 6.74 -65.57
C GLU A 229 18.05 7.20 -65.21
N THR A 230 17.10 7.12 -66.14
CA THR A 230 15.68 7.46 -65.88
C THR A 230 15.05 6.61 -64.79
N GLU A 231 15.29 5.31 -64.81
CA GLU A 231 14.81 4.42 -63.74
C GLU A 231 15.41 4.76 -62.37
N SER A 232 16.67 5.19 -62.33
CA SER A 232 17.33 5.65 -61.10
C SER A 232 16.70 6.92 -60.53
N TYR A 233 16.39 7.90 -61.38
CA TYR A 233 15.69 9.13 -60.96
C TYR A 233 14.28 8.83 -60.45
N ARG A 234 13.54 7.95 -61.15
CA ARG A 234 12.20 7.52 -60.73
C ARG A 234 12.24 6.83 -59.37
N ARG A 235 13.20 5.93 -59.15
CA ARG A 235 13.41 5.27 -57.87
C ARG A 235 13.68 6.28 -56.76
N THR A 236 14.56 7.25 -56.99
CA THR A 236 14.93 8.28 -56.01
C THR A 236 13.72 9.15 -55.63
N ALA A 237 12.89 9.54 -56.61
CA ALA A 237 11.66 10.28 -56.36
C ALA A 237 10.69 9.50 -55.45
N ILE A 238 10.51 8.20 -55.71
CA ILE A 238 9.67 7.32 -54.90
C ILE A 238 10.22 7.19 -53.47
N GLU A 239 11.52 6.91 -53.31
CA GLU A 239 12.17 6.77 -51.99
C GLU A 239 12.04 8.06 -51.15
N ASN A 240 12.17 9.23 -51.77
CA ASN A 240 12.00 10.52 -51.09
C ASN A 240 10.54 10.79 -50.71
N SER A 241 9.59 10.45 -51.57
CA SER A 241 8.15 10.57 -51.26
C SER A 241 7.74 9.65 -50.08
N LEU A 242 8.30 8.44 -50.01
CA LEU A 242 8.07 7.50 -48.91
C LEU A 242 8.64 8.06 -47.60
N THR A 243 9.87 8.55 -47.64
CA THR A 243 10.54 9.15 -46.47
C THR A 243 9.76 10.35 -45.92
N LEU A 244 9.22 11.21 -46.80
CA LEU A 244 8.37 12.33 -46.41
C LEU A 244 7.08 11.84 -45.72
N SER A 245 6.39 10.86 -46.32
CA SER A 245 5.16 10.30 -45.75
C SER A 245 5.36 9.66 -44.37
N GLU A 246 6.49 8.98 -44.16
CA GLU A 246 6.86 8.43 -42.85
C GLU A 246 7.06 9.53 -41.81
N ARG A 247 7.79 10.60 -42.17
CA ARG A 247 8.04 11.74 -41.27
C ARG A 247 6.77 12.51 -40.92
N GLU A 248 5.82 12.65 -41.83
CA GLU A 248 4.53 13.29 -41.57
C GLU A 248 3.62 12.50 -40.61
N LYS A 249 3.76 11.16 -40.56
CA LYS A 249 2.98 10.31 -39.64
C LYS A 249 3.42 10.43 -38.18
N HIS A 250 4.71 10.68 -37.93
CA HIS A 250 5.26 10.83 -36.58
C HIS A 250 4.61 11.94 -35.72
N PRO A 251 4.46 13.19 -36.20
CA PRO A 251 3.80 14.25 -35.43
C PRO A 251 2.31 13.98 -35.24
N ARG A 252 1.60 13.43 -36.24
CA ARG A 252 0.17 13.08 -36.13
C ARG A 252 -0.11 12.00 -35.09
N ARG A 253 0.77 11.01 -34.92
CA ARG A 253 0.63 10.00 -33.85
C ARG A 253 0.78 10.63 -32.46
N ARG A 254 1.69 11.59 -32.30
CA ARG A 254 1.95 12.26 -31.01
C ARG A 254 0.80 13.16 -30.56
N THR A 255 0.18 13.90 -31.47
CA THR A 255 -0.99 14.73 -31.12
C THR A 255 -2.18 13.89 -30.66
N VAL A 256 -2.37 12.71 -31.25
CA VAL A 256 -3.42 11.77 -30.83
C VAL A 256 -3.11 11.13 -29.48
N THR A 257 -1.86 10.73 -29.20
CA THR A 257 -1.48 10.17 -27.89
C THR A 257 -1.60 11.19 -26.76
N ASN A 258 -1.32 12.48 -27.01
CA ASN A 258 -1.47 13.55 -26.01
C ASN A 258 -2.93 14.02 -25.85
N ALA A 259 -3.84 13.58 -26.71
CA ALA A 259 -5.27 13.86 -26.64
C ALA A 259 -6.03 12.66 -26.04
N ALA A 260 -5.84 12.39 -24.75
CA ALA A 260 -6.65 11.42 -24.00
C ALA A 260 -6.94 11.89 -22.57
N PRO A 261 -8.06 11.45 -21.98
CA PRO A 261 -9.40 12.00 -22.14
C PRO A 261 -9.65 13.14 -21.14
N ARG A 262 -10.44 14.15 -21.55
CA ARG A 262 -11.08 15.06 -20.59
C ARG A 262 -11.95 14.20 -19.68
N HIS A 263 -11.66 14.19 -18.38
CA HIS A 263 -12.53 13.61 -17.36
C HIS A 263 -13.90 14.31 -17.42
N THR A 264 -14.84 13.74 -18.17
CA THR A 264 -16.27 13.93 -17.93
C THR A 264 -16.60 13.16 -16.67
N GLY A 265 -16.74 13.89 -15.56
CA GLY A 265 -17.29 13.34 -14.33
C GLY A 265 -18.76 13.05 -14.56
N GLU A 266 -19.12 11.77 -14.60
CA GLU A 266 -20.47 11.28 -14.34
C GLU A 266 -20.42 9.75 -14.29
N THR A 267 -20.54 9.18 -13.10
CA THR A 267 -21.16 7.86 -12.91
C THR A 267 -21.63 7.81 -11.46
N GLY A 268 -22.94 7.95 -11.29
CA GLY A 268 -23.62 7.71 -10.04
C GLY A 268 -23.50 6.23 -9.65
N TYR A 269 -23.22 6.00 -8.38
CA TYR A 269 -23.32 4.68 -7.78
C TYR A 269 -24.80 4.28 -7.67
N PRO A 270 -25.24 3.13 -8.20
CA PRO A 270 -26.53 2.58 -7.83
C PRO A 270 -26.41 1.95 -6.43
N ARG A 271 -27.26 2.45 -5.53
CA ARG A 271 -27.47 1.98 -4.16
C ARG A 271 -28.13 0.60 -4.22
N ASN A 272 -27.37 -0.47 -4.02
CA ASN A 272 -27.90 -1.82 -4.00
C ASN A 272 -28.61 -2.06 -2.65
N GLY A 273 -29.93 -2.22 -2.69
CA GLY A 273 -30.76 -2.55 -1.53
C GLY A 273 -30.72 -4.06 -1.28
N TYR A 274 -30.40 -4.45 -0.05
CA TYR A 274 -30.65 -5.80 0.44
C TYR A 274 -32.14 -5.96 0.77
N PRO A 275 -32.80 -7.05 0.35
CA PRO A 275 -34.11 -7.40 0.88
C PRO A 275 -33.96 -8.00 2.29
N ALA A 276 -34.84 -7.58 3.18
CA ALA A 276 -35.05 -8.20 4.48
C ALA A 276 -35.57 -9.63 4.28
N VAL A 277 -35.00 -10.57 5.05
CA VAL A 277 -35.50 -11.94 5.19
C VAL A 277 -35.79 -12.12 6.67
N ASP A 278 -37.07 -12.38 6.95
CA ASP A 278 -37.75 -12.89 8.15
C ASP A 278 -37.49 -12.25 9.53
#